data_AF-A0A3D8IAJ4-F1
#
_entry.id   AF-A0A3D8IAJ4-F1
#
_cell.length_a   1.000
_cell.length_b   1.000
_cell.length_c   1.000
_cell.angle_alpha   90.00
_cell.angle_beta   90.00
_cell.angle_gamma   90.00
#
_symmetry.space_group_name_H-M   'P 1'
#
loop_
_entity.id
_entity.type
_entity.pdbx_description
1 polymer ?
#
loop_
_entity_poly.entity_id
_entity_poly.type
_entity_poly.pdbx_seq_one_letter_code
_entity_poly.pdbx_strand_id
1 'polypeptide(L)'
;MNNNEDINKDVKMVYAPNGVGIKLNTKTNEFLFNQRKKPTGKYTKEYTKALLEAVHIVDNSPYKKSYEPKYLEPEFHTGQKSTLVEFKEWQKIYLKDPVKGAIAPWTKAEKAYFHSLDGEGRYNYLVKRSGLVCTPIDLKDSALIRPKRPKEKRFINAYEQGMKDYKEAKRLDYKGYDLLQKAIKNLSYAYEEGKDYKAGLTLAELGYSKDYFRAIIGKLDQDENNEALLDKLINEFLNANYRSIRIYEELIDKYDLGDAYWGLYVYSRKIEDTVFDDRFYFAELKDSSEKLYKNAFEHGAYGAFSAKANTIYSNLIAGEYQLCLGILGNKKAFYEAFIELSSAGLMSRGFQALWLGAQLGDKRALEDLNNDSFDAFMIGAHENPLKKQLIKDFAKNPPYDKYGMLPFLDELISTEWIIDPNEYDFIYDINNDVMRTMLGNIKKGKYKDPRDVDSTPESRWEFDKYLTGNKENFVRAYSYDIPNHWSEGDVEIYLEELYLQAKLAALTPPQGYPNAPYYFTPERLEWIYQKGDLDAKLDPRIPAIYRANFPEELRAKIRAYAKEHNIKE
;
A
#
# COMPACT_ATOMS: atom_id res chain seq x y z
N MET A 1 13.28 -10.44 51.69
CA MET A 1 12.08 -11.05 52.28
C MET A 1 11.17 -11.45 51.13
N ASN A 2 10.91 -12.76 51.04
CA ASN A 2 9.97 -13.49 50.17
C ASN A 2 10.10 -13.33 48.65
N ASN A 3 11.14 -13.99 48.10
CA ASN A 3 11.07 -14.59 46.78
C ASN A 3 10.12 -15.78 46.83
N ASN A 4 8.92 -15.63 46.26
CA ASN A 4 8.06 -16.73 45.84
C ASN A 4 7.50 -16.34 44.46
N GLU A 5 8.36 -16.33 43.45
CA GLU A 5 7.91 -16.49 42.07
C GLU A 5 7.78 -17.98 41.80
N ASP A 6 6.58 -18.49 42.04
CA ASP A 6 6.13 -19.74 41.46
C ASP A 6 5.93 -19.47 39.96
N ILE A 7 7.02 -19.52 39.17
CA ILE A 7 6.95 -19.39 37.71
C ILE A 7 6.24 -20.64 37.22
N ASN A 8 4.93 -20.51 37.01
CA ASN A 8 4.14 -21.50 36.30
C ASN A 8 4.80 -21.72 34.92
N LYS A 9 5.48 -22.86 34.74
CA LYS A 9 6.22 -23.23 33.52
C LYS A 9 5.35 -23.22 32.25
N ASP A 10 4.04 -23.16 32.41
CA ASP A 10 3.06 -23.17 31.34
C ASP A 10 2.58 -21.78 30.91
N VAL A 11 3.17 -20.69 31.40
CA VAL A 11 2.81 -19.32 30.99
C VAL A 11 4.03 -18.59 30.42
N LYS A 12 3.89 -18.05 29.21
CA LYS A 12 4.92 -17.18 28.60
C LYS A 12 4.34 -15.81 28.23
N MET A 13 5.18 -14.78 28.23
CA MET A 13 4.83 -13.48 27.64
C MET A 13 5.04 -13.55 26.13
N VAL A 14 4.06 -13.12 25.35
CA VAL A 14 4.22 -12.86 23.91
C VAL A 14 3.85 -11.42 23.62
N TYR A 15 4.42 -10.83 22.58
CA TYR A 15 4.19 -9.44 22.22
C TYR A 15 3.27 -9.37 21.00
N ALA A 16 2.18 -8.63 21.12
CA ALA A 16 1.32 -8.32 19.99
C ALA A 16 2.05 -7.39 18.99
N PRO A 17 1.53 -7.21 17.75
CA PRO A 17 2.15 -6.36 16.73
C PRO A 17 2.43 -4.90 17.11
N ASN A 18 1.84 -4.45 18.21
CA ASN A 18 2.01 -3.10 18.75
C ASN A 18 2.92 -3.03 19.98
N GLY A 19 3.66 -4.11 20.26
CA GLY A 19 4.61 -4.19 21.36
C GLY A 19 3.98 -4.46 22.73
N VAL A 20 2.66 -4.61 22.82
CA VAL A 20 2.01 -4.91 24.10
C VAL A 20 2.17 -6.38 24.45
N GLY A 21 2.73 -6.65 25.63
CA GLY A 21 2.87 -7.99 26.18
C GLY A 21 1.54 -8.59 26.64
N ILE A 22 1.27 -9.83 26.24
CA ILE A 22 0.10 -10.63 26.62
C ILE A 22 0.58 -11.99 27.11
N LYS A 23 0.06 -12.44 28.25
CA LYS A 23 0.39 -13.76 28.80
C LYS A 23 -0.35 -14.85 28.03
N LEU A 24 0.36 -15.88 27.60
CA LEU A 24 -0.17 -17.05 26.88
C LEU A 24 0.05 -18.30 27.73
N ASN A 25 -1.00 -19.08 27.95
CA ASN A 25 -0.89 -20.43 28.50
C ASN A 25 -0.40 -21.38 27.39
N THR A 26 0.81 -21.90 27.51
CA THR A 26 1.45 -22.74 26.49
C THR A 26 0.90 -24.16 26.41
N LYS A 27 0.12 -24.61 27.41
CA LYS A 27 -0.56 -25.92 27.36
C LYS A 27 -1.88 -25.83 26.58
N THR A 28 -2.63 -24.76 26.77
CA THR A 28 -3.96 -24.59 26.13
C THR A 28 -3.91 -23.75 24.86
N ASN A 29 -2.82 -23.01 24.62
CA ASN A 29 -2.72 -21.96 23.60
C ASN A 29 -3.78 -20.87 23.77
N GLU A 30 -4.15 -20.55 25.01
CA GLU A 30 -5.13 -19.51 25.33
C GLU A 30 -4.45 -18.30 25.98
N PHE A 31 -4.87 -17.11 25.54
CA PHE A 31 -4.42 -15.87 26.14
C PHE A 31 -5.11 -15.59 27.47
N LEU A 32 -4.32 -15.11 28.43
CA LEU A 32 -4.81 -14.60 29.71
C LEU A 32 -5.13 -13.10 29.52
N PHE A 33 -6.32 -12.82 28.99
CA PHE A 33 -6.78 -11.45 28.76
C PHE A 33 -7.04 -10.68 30.05
N ASN A 34 -6.79 -9.38 30.00
CA ASN A 34 -7.14 -8.44 31.06
C ASN A 34 -8.67 -8.35 31.24
N GLN A 35 -9.10 -8.10 32.48
CA GLN A 35 -10.52 -7.98 32.80
C GLN A 35 -11.14 -6.74 32.13
N ARG A 36 -12.31 -6.92 31.49
CA ARG A 36 -13.15 -5.82 31.00
C ARG A 36 -14.38 -5.65 31.89
N LYS A 37 -14.88 -4.40 31.98
CA LYS A 37 -16.19 -4.11 32.58
C LYS A 37 -17.37 -4.69 31.77
N LYS A 38 -17.21 -4.79 30.45
CA LYS A 38 -18.23 -5.33 29.54
C LYS A 38 -18.06 -6.85 29.41
N PRO A 39 -19.14 -7.63 29.26
CA PRO A 39 -19.06 -9.08 29.04
C PRO A 39 -18.22 -9.41 27.80
N THR A 40 -17.42 -10.47 27.92
CA THR A 40 -16.56 -11.06 26.87
C THR A 40 -16.82 -12.57 26.81
N GLY A 41 -16.11 -13.33 25.97
CA GLY A 41 -16.33 -14.78 25.81
C GLY A 41 -16.90 -15.22 24.45
N LYS A 42 -17.72 -14.38 23.80
CA LYS A 42 -18.39 -14.74 22.54
C LYS A 42 -17.39 -15.02 21.39
N TYR A 43 -16.33 -14.22 21.32
CA TYR A 43 -15.35 -14.24 20.21
C TYR A 43 -13.97 -14.75 20.63
N THR A 44 -13.78 -15.17 21.88
CA THR A 44 -12.45 -15.45 22.47
C THR A 44 -11.64 -16.46 21.65
N LYS A 45 -12.29 -17.51 21.15
CA LYS A 45 -11.63 -18.56 20.36
C LYS A 45 -11.12 -18.04 19.02
N GLU A 46 -11.95 -17.28 18.31
CA GLU A 46 -11.61 -16.66 17.03
C GLU A 46 -10.50 -15.62 17.23
N TYR A 47 -10.65 -14.76 18.23
CA TYR A 47 -9.67 -13.73 18.55
C TYR A 47 -8.33 -14.32 18.97
N THR A 48 -8.33 -15.38 19.79
CA THR A 48 -7.11 -16.10 20.18
C THR A 48 -6.38 -16.66 18.95
N LYS A 49 -7.11 -17.27 18.01
CA LYS A 49 -6.52 -17.77 16.76
C LYS A 49 -5.87 -16.62 15.96
N ALA A 50 -6.59 -15.52 15.78
CA ALA A 50 -6.10 -14.37 15.02
C ALA A 50 -4.87 -13.72 15.66
N LEU A 51 -4.86 -13.59 16.99
CA LEU A 51 -3.74 -13.03 17.72
C LEU A 51 -2.50 -13.94 17.70
N LEU A 52 -2.67 -15.26 17.79
CA LEU A 52 -1.54 -16.20 17.59
C LEU A 52 -0.97 -16.12 16.17
N GLU A 53 -1.81 -15.99 15.16
CA GLU A 53 -1.38 -15.83 13.77
C GLU A 53 -0.67 -14.49 13.55
N ALA A 54 -1.20 -13.40 14.11
CA ALA A 54 -0.54 -12.09 14.10
C ALA A 54 0.85 -12.13 14.75
N VAL A 55 0.98 -12.77 15.91
CA VAL A 55 2.28 -12.99 16.57
C VAL A 55 3.21 -13.81 15.67
N HIS A 56 2.69 -14.88 15.04
CA HIS A 56 3.46 -15.71 14.14
C HIS A 56 3.98 -14.94 12.91
N ILE A 57 3.19 -14.02 12.35
CA ILE A 57 3.61 -13.14 11.25
C ILE A 57 4.79 -12.27 11.69
N VAL A 58 4.69 -11.60 12.84
CA VAL A 58 5.75 -10.74 13.38
C VAL A 58 7.01 -11.54 13.70
N ASP A 59 6.88 -12.74 14.27
CA ASP A 59 8.01 -13.63 14.59
C ASP A 59 8.72 -14.19 13.35
N ASN A 60 8.01 -14.28 12.22
CA ASN A 60 8.57 -14.71 10.94
C ASN A 60 8.88 -13.56 9.98
N SER A 61 9.05 -12.35 10.50
CA SER A 61 9.57 -11.21 9.73
C SER A 61 10.79 -11.62 8.90
N PRO A 62 10.84 -11.27 7.59
CA PRO A 62 11.99 -11.56 6.75
C PRO A 62 13.27 -10.88 7.27
N TYR A 63 13.14 -9.78 8.01
CA TYR A 63 14.27 -9.03 8.55
C TYR A 63 14.84 -9.64 9.83
N LYS A 64 14.02 -10.28 10.69
CA LYS A 64 14.50 -10.94 11.91
C LYS A 64 15.61 -11.98 11.65
N LYS A 65 15.60 -12.62 10.48
CA LYS A 65 16.61 -13.63 10.09
C LYS A 65 17.72 -13.08 9.20
N SER A 66 17.45 -12.04 8.41
CA SER A 66 18.38 -11.55 7.37
C SER A 66 19.10 -10.25 7.75
N TYR A 67 18.59 -9.49 8.71
CA TYR A 67 19.15 -8.23 9.13
C TYR A 67 20.11 -8.41 10.32
N GLU A 68 21.38 -8.17 10.07
CA GLU A 68 22.41 -8.16 11.11
C GLU A 68 22.83 -6.71 11.42
N PRO A 69 22.55 -6.15 12.61
CA PRO A 69 22.96 -4.79 12.94
C PRO A 69 24.49 -4.68 13.03
N LYS A 70 25.02 -3.46 12.80
CA LYS A 70 26.44 -3.14 13.00
C LYS A 70 26.54 -1.94 13.93
N TYR A 71 26.67 -2.19 15.22
CA TYR A 71 26.73 -1.13 16.22
C TYR A 71 28.03 -0.31 16.15
N LEU A 72 27.91 1.00 16.35
CA LEU A 72 29.03 1.91 16.49
C LEU A 72 29.59 1.81 17.92
N GLU A 73 30.91 1.69 18.05
CA GLU A 73 31.59 1.53 19.34
C GLU A 73 31.84 2.87 20.04
N PRO A 74 31.19 3.16 21.19
CA PRO A 74 31.36 4.41 21.90
C PRO A 74 32.68 4.51 22.65
N GLU A 75 33.24 3.38 23.08
CA GLU A 75 34.48 3.31 23.84
C GLU A 75 35.72 3.35 22.93
N PHE A 76 36.81 3.92 23.44
CA PHE A 76 38.08 3.93 22.74
C PHE A 76 38.91 2.71 23.13
N HIS A 77 39.28 1.89 22.14
CA HIS A 77 40.18 0.77 22.34
C HIS A 77 41.49 0.98 21.57
N THR A 78 42.63 0.76 22.24
CA THR A 78 43.96 0.91 21.65
C THR A 78 44.09 0.03 20.41
N GLY A 79 44.46 0.63 19.28
CA GLY A 79 44.62 -0.08 17.99
C GLY A 79 43.35 -0.16 17.13
N GLN A 80 42.21 0.37 17.60
CA GLN A 80 40.97 0.45 16.81
C GLN A 80 40.67 1.91 16.39
N LYS A 81 40.04 2.07 15.23
CA LYS A 81 39.57 3.38 14.76
C LYS A 81 38.31 3.76 15.54
N SER A 82 38.33 4.91 16.22
CA SER A 82 37.15 5.44 16.91
C SER A 82 35.99 5.70 15.94
N THR A 83 34.77 5.37 16.37
CA THR A 83 33.54 5.64 15.62
C THR A 83 32.93 7.02 15.95
N LEU A 84 33.51 7.78 16.89
CA LEU A 84 32.99 9.07 17.35
C LEU A 84 32.84 10.09 16.21
N VAL A 85 33.79 10.13 15.27
CA VAL A 85 33.73 11.04 14.12
C VAL A 85 32.56 10.67 13.21
N GLU A 86 32.37 9.39 12.92
CA GLU A 86 31.26 8.89 12.11
C GLU A 86 29.90 9.23 12.76
N PHE A 87 29.79 9.00 14.07
CA PHE A 87 28.62 9.36 14.86
C PHE A 87 28.34 10.88 14.83
N LYS A 88 29.33 11.74 15.11
CA LYS A 88 29.12 13.20 15.13
C LYS A 88 28.75 13.74 13.75
N GLU A 89 29.30 13.15 12.68
CA GLU A 89 28.93 13.45 11.29
C GLU A 89 27.50 13.01 10.94
N TRP A 90 26.97 11.95 11.57
CA TRP A 90 25.58 11.56 11.47
C TRP A 90 24.68 12.47 12.32
N GLN A 91 24.99 12.65 13.60
CA GLN A 91 24.21 13.46 14.54
C GLN A 91 23.89 14.87 13.98
N LYS A 92 24.87 15.52 13.36
CA LYS A 92 24.71 16.88 12.84
C LYS A 92 23.71 17.02 11.69
N ILE A 93 23.33 15.94 11.00
CA ILE A 93 22.41 16.04 9.85
C ILE A 93 20.98 16.36 10.28
N TYR A 94 20.60 16.01 11.51
CA TYR A 94 19.27 16.26 12.05
C TYR A 94 19.07 17.69 12.55
N LEU A 95 20.13 18.50 12.62
CA LEU A 95 20.04 19.92 13.02
C LEU A 95 19.56 20.84 11.89
N LYS A 96 19.34 20.31 10.68
CA LYS A 96 18.97 21.04 9.47
C LYS A 96 18.05 20.20 8.62
N ASP A 97 17.37 20.84 7.66
CA ASP A 97 16.64 20.12 6.61
C ASP A 97 17.54 19.10 5.89
N PRO A 98 16.99 17.99 5.38
CA PRO A 98 17.76 17.02 4.62
C PRO A 98 18.46 17.67 3.43
N VAL A 99 19.75 17.38 3.26
CA VAL A 99 20.49 17.86 2.09
C VAL A 99 19.98 17.11 0.85
N LYS A 100 19.59 17.86 -0.17
CA LYS A 100 19.20 17.35 -1.48
C LYS A 100 20.25 16.37 -2.02
N GLY A 101 19.81 15.18 -2.43
CA GLY A 101 20.65 14.12 -2.96
C GLY A 101 21.55 13.41 -1.94
N ALA A 102 21.46 13.74 -0.64
CA ALA A 102 22.30 13.13 0.40
C ALA A 102 21.65 11.94 1.11
N ILE A 103 20.31 11.85 1.09
CA ILE A 103 19.56 10.76 1.71
C ILE A 103 19.29 9.68 0.68
N ALA A 104 19.65 8.44 1.00
CA ALA A 104 19.52 7.28 0.12
C ALA A 104 19.96 7.56 -1.33
N PRO A 105 21.17 8.12 -1.55
CA PRO A 105 21.59 8.65 -2.85
C PRO A 105 21.59 7.59 -3.94
N TRP A 106 21.43 8.04 -5.17
CA TRP A 106 21.54 7.20 -6.36
C TRP A 106 23.00 6.96 -6.73
N THR A 107 23.37 5.70 -6.92
CA THR A 107 24.72 5.33 -7.40
C THR A 107 24.85 5.49 -8.91
N LYS A 108 26.07 5.54 -9.45
CA LYS A 108 26.25 5.69 -10.91
C LYS A 108 25.75 4.46 -11.66
N ALA A 109 26.04 3.25 -11.14
CA ALA A 109 25.53 2.00 -11.70
C ALA A 109 24.00 1.96 -11.71
N GLU A 110 23.38 2.40 -10.61
CA GLU A 110 21.93 2.43 -10.47
C GLU A 110 21.26 3.33 -11.52
N LYS A 111 21.75 4.57 -11.67
CA LYS A 111 21.19 5.51 -12.66
C LYS A 111 21.27 4.96 -14.08
N ALA A 112 22.41 4.36 -14.42
CA ALA A 112 22.61 3.82 -15.76
C ALA A 112 21.69 2.63 -16.05
N TYR A 113 21.56 1.71 -15.09
CA TYR A 113 20.61 0.61 -15.19
C TYR A 113 19.17 1.15 -15.32
N PHE A 114 18.77 2.09 -14.48
CA PHE A 114 17.44 2.71 -14.55
C PHE A 114 17.17 3.35 -15.92
N HIS A 115 18.16 4.04 -16.50
CA HIS A 115 18.02 4.67 -17.81
C HIS A 115 17.84 3.66 -18.95
N SER A 116 18.34 2.43 -18.80
CA SER A 116 18.16 1.35 -19.78
C SER A 116 16.71 0.81 -19.85
N LEU A 117 15.91 1.04 -18.82
CA LEU A 117 14.55 0.51 -18.69
C LEU A 117 13.53 1.31 -19.52
N ASP A 118 12.49 0.62 -19.99
CA ASP A 118 11.30 1.23 -20.56
C ASP A 118 10.35 1.79 -19.49
N GLY A 119 9.20 2.34 -19.88
CA GLY A 119 8.29 3.00 -18.94
C GLY A 119 7.75 2.07 -17.84
N GLU A 120 7.39 0.83 -18.17
CA GLU A 120 6.92 -0.17 -17.20
C GLU A 120 8.06 -0.64 -16.30
N GLY A 121 9.24 -0.91 -16.87
CA GLY A 121 10.44 -1.24 -16.11
C GLY A 121 10.84 -0.14 -15.12
N ARG A 122 10.75 1.13 -15.52
CA ARG A 122 11.02 2.30 -14.64
C ARG A 122 9.99 2.42 -13.51
N TYR A 123 8.71 2.18 -13.81
CA TYR A 123 7.65 2.17 -12.79
C TYR A 123 7.97 1.14 -11.70
N ASN A 124 8.16 -0.11 -12.13
CA ASN A 124 8.42 -1.24 -11.24
C ASN A 124 9.75 -1.06 -10.49
N TYR A 125 10.75 -0.42 -11.11
CA TYR A 125 11.99 -0.06 -10.45
C TYR A 125 11.77 0.93 -9.30
N LEU A 126 11.05 2.03 -9.54
CA LEU A 126 10.79 3.05 -8.51
C LEU A 126 9.97 2.48 -7.34
N VAL A 127 8.98 1.63 -7.63
CA VAL A 127 8.25 0.89 -6.59
C VAL A 127 9.21 0.06 -5.73
N LYS A 128 10.06 -0.78 -6.34
CA LYS A 128 11.02 -1.61 -5.60
C LYS A 128 12.05 -0.76 -4.83
N ARG A 129 12.54 0.32 -5.44
CA ARG A 129 13.47 1.25 -4.81
C ARG A 129 12.85 1.94 -3.60
N SER A 130 11.55 2.26 -3.62
CA SER A 130 10.86 2.92 -2.51
C SER A 130 10.80 2.08 -1.23
N GLY A 131 10.98 0.76 -1.32
CA GLY A 131 10.81 -0.16 -0.20
C GLY A 131 9.35 -0.40 0.22
N LEU A 132 8.37 0.18 -0.48
CA LEU A 132 6.95 -0.08 -0.27
C LEU A 132 6.58 -1.47 -0.82
N VAL A 133 5.76 -2.19 -0.06
CA VAL A 133 5.22 -3.52 -0.40
C VAL A 133 3.72 -3.55 -0.15
N CYS A 134 3.00 -4.39 -0.89
CA CYS A 134 1.59 -4.66 -0.63
C CYS A 134 1.50 -5.55 0.61
N THR A 135 0.98 -5.03 1.73
CA THR A 135 0.87 -5.81 2.98
C THR A 135 -0.38 -6.69 3.06
N PRO A 136 -1.56 -6.32 2.53
CA PRO A 136 -2.75 -7.17 2.64
C PRO A 136 -2.53 -8.56 2.05
N ILE A 137 -1.76 -8.66 0.96
CA ILE A 137 -1.51 -9.93 0.25
C ILE A 137 -0.15 -9.96 -0.42
N ASP A 138 0.46 -11.13 -0.46
CA ASP A 138 1.66 -11.39 -1.25
C ASP A 138 1.30 -11.45 -2.73
N LEU A 139 1.65 -10.41 -3.47
CA LEU A 139 1.42 -10.34 -4.91
C LEU A 139 2.36 -11.28 -5.67
N LYS A 140 1.81 -12.08 -6.58
CA LYS A 140 2.60 -12.85 -7.55
C LYS A 140 3.34 -11.90 -8.51
N ASP A 141 4.50 -12.31 -9.02
CA ASP A 141 5.23 -11.53 -10.03
C ASP A 141 4.38 -11.25 -11.28
N SER A 142 3.48 -12.17 -11.65
CA SER A 142 2.50 -11.99 -12.74
C SER A 142 1.58 -10.78 -12.51
N ALA A 143 1.27 -10.44 -11.26
CA ALA A 143 0.43 -9.29 -10.93
C ALA A 143 1.12 -7.93 -11.23
N LEU A 144 2.46 -7.92 -11.29
CA LEU A 144 3.25 -6.70 -11.54
C LEU A 144 3.54 -6.47 -13.03
N ILE A 145 3.13 -7.40 -13.90
CA ILE A 145 3.38 -7.34 -15.34
C ILE A 145 2.05 -7.19 -16.07
N ARG A 146 1.94 -6.14 -16.89
CA ARG A 146 0.72 -5.94 -17.69
C ARG A 146 0.88 -6.57 -19.08
N PRO A 147 -0.16 -7.26 -19.61
CA PRO A 147 -0.10 -7.78 -20.96
C PRO A 147 0.13 -6.65 -21.98
N LYS A 148 1.05 -6.86 -22.92
CA LYS A 148 1.33 -5.88 -23.98
C LYS A 148 0.12 -5.77 -24.91
N ARG A 149 -0.34 -4.54 -25.12
CA ARG A 149 -1.41 -4.23 -26.07
C ARG A 149 -0.91 -4.20 -27.51
N PRO A 150 -1.79 -4.39 -28.52
CA PRO A 150 -1.41 -4.23 -29.92
C PRO A 150 -0.89 -2.82 -30.20
N LYS A 151 0.10 -2.72 -31.08
CA LYS A 151 0.67 -1.44 -31.55
C LYS A 151 0.00 -0.91 -32.82
N GLU A 152 -0.72 -1.75 -33.55
CA GLU A 152 -1.37 -1.36 -34.80
C GLU A 152 -2.55 -0.43 -34.54
N LYS A 153 -2.55 0.73 -35.21
CA LYS A 153 -3.56 1.79 -35.02
C LYS A 153 -5.00 1.30 -35.23
N ARG A 154 -5.24 0.35 -36.14
CA ARG A 154 -6.60 -0.16 -36.41
C ARG A 154 -7.26 -0.80 -35.19
N PHE A 155 -6.50 -1.56 -34.39
CA PHE A 155 -7.03 -2.21 -33.19
C PHE A 155 -7.21 -1.21 -32.05
N ILE A 156 -6.28 -0.26 -31.92
CA ILE A 156 -6.39 0.85 -30.96
C ILE A 156 -7.65 1.68 -31.24
N ASN A 157 -7.84 2.10 -32.50
CA ASN A 157 -9.01 2.87 -32.92
C ASN A 157 -10.32 2.09 -32.72
N ALA A 158 -10.32 0.78 -33.00
CA ALA A 158 -11.49 -0.06 -32.77
C ALA A 158 -11.84 -0.13 -31.27
N TYR A 159 -10.85 -0.34 -30.40
CA TYR A 159 -11.06 -0.29 -28.95
C TYR A 159 -11.60 1.08 -28.50
N GLU A 160 -10.99 2.18 -28.95
CA GLU A 160 -11.42 3.54 -28.58
C GLU A 160 -12.85 3.84 -29.03
N GLN A 161 -13.19 3.48 -30.27
CA GLN A 161 -14.54 3.66 -30.79
C GLN A 161 -15.55 2.76 -30.07
N GLY A 162 -15.21 1.50 -29.79
CA GLY A 162 -16.04 0.60 -29.00
C GLY A 162 -16.31 1.12 -27.59
N MET A 163 -15.28 1.65 -26.92
CA MET A 163 -15.43 2.30 -25.61
C MET A 163 -16.29 3.56 -25.67
N LYS A 164 -16.19 4.35 -26.75
CA LYS A 164 -17.01 5.55 -26.95
C LYS A 164 -18.48 5.18 -27.11
N ASP A 165 -18.78 4.20 -27.98
CA ASP A 165 -20.15 3.74 -28.21
C ASP A 165 -20.75 3.11 -26.94
N TYR A 166 -19.96 2.32 -26.19
CA TYR A 166 -20.41 1.75 -24.92
C TYR A 166 -20.75 2.84 -23.90
N LYS A 167 -19.89 3.84 -23.71
CA LYS A 167 -20.14 4.95 -22.79
C LYS A 167 -21.37 5.76 -23.17
N GLU A 168 -21.58 6.03 -24.46
CA GLU A 168 -22.76 6.75 -24.94
C GLU A 168 -24.03 5.92 -24.75
N ALA A 169 -23.98 4.61 -25.02
CA ALA A 169 -25.11 3.72 -24.77
C ALA A 169 -25.53 3.72 -23.30
N LYS A 170 -24.57 3.71 -22.36
CA LYS A 170 -24.88 3.83 -20.91
C LYS A 170 -25.64 5.11 -20.57
N ARG A 171 -25.37 6.22 -21.27
CA ARG A 171 -26.09 7.49 -21.05
C ARG A 171 -27.52 7.45 -21.59
N LEU A 172 -27.78 6.63 -22.61
CA LEU A 172 -29.09 6.46 -23.24
C LEU A 172 -29.95 5.39 -22.56
N ASP A 173 -29.38 4.66 -21.60
CA ASP A 173 -30.04 3.59 -20.83
C ASP A 173 -30.75 2.58 -21.77
N TYR A 174 -32.05 2.36 -21.61
CA TYR A 174 -32.82 1.41 -22.43
C TYR A 174 -32.85 1.72 -23.94
N LYS A 175 -32.49 2.96 -24.36
CA LYS A 175 -32.39 3.34 -25.79
C LYS A 175 -31.02 3.05 -26.40
N GLY A 176 -30.07 2.53 -25.61
CA GLY A 176 -28.68 2.33 -26.02
C GLY A 176 -28.41 1.12 -26.92
N TYR A 177 -29.42 0.32 -27.29
CA TYR A 177 -29.23 -0.99 -27.93
C TYR A 177 -28.32 -0.96 -29.18
N ASP A 178 -28.61 -0.09 -30.15
CA ASP A 178 -27.84 -0.02 -31.41
C ASP A 178 -26.37 0.38 -31.18
N LEU A 179 -26.11 1.22 -30.18
CA LEU A 179 -24.75 1.61 -29.80
C LEU A 179 -24.02 0.49 -29.08
N LEU A 180 -24.71 -0.31 -28.25
CA LEU A 180 -24.14 -1.51 -27.64
C LEU A 180 -23.76 -2.55 -28.71
N GLN A 181 -24.56 -2.74 -29.75
CA GLN A 181 -24.20 -3.62 -30.86
C GLN A 181 -22.95 -3.13 -31.61
N LYS A 182 -22.83 -1.81 -31.85
CA LYS A 182 -21.61 -1.21 -32.43
C LYS A 182 -20.39 -1.40 -31.51
N ALA A 183 -20.58 -1.19 -30.21
CA ALA A 183 -19.53 -1.41 -29.21
C ALA A 183 -19.05 -2.87 -29.21
N ILE A 184 -19.97 -3.83 -29.17
CA ILE A 184 -19.68 -5.27 -29.25
C ILE A 184 -18.87 -5.59 -30.50
N LYS A 185 -19.28 -5.10 -31.67
CA LYS A 185 -18.56 -5.35 -32.93
C LYS A 185 -17.12 -4.84 -32.88
N ASN A 186 -16.94 -3.59 -32.45
CA ASN A 186 -15.62 -2.95 -32.43
C ASN A 186 -14.69 -3.58 -31.36
N LEU A 187 -15.22 -3.88 -30.17
CA LEU A 187 -14.47 -4.54 -29.10
C LEU A 187 -14.12 -5.99 -29.47
N SER A 188 -15.03 -6.73 -30.12
CA SER A 188 -14.75 -8.09 -30.61
C SER A 188 -13.64 -8.07 -31.65
N TYR A 189 -13.66 -7.14 -32.61
CA TYR A 189 -12.58 -6.98 -33.58
C TYR A 189 -11.22 -6.69 -32.90
N ALA A 190 -11.20 -5.77 -31.92
CA ALA A 190 -9.97 -5.46 -31.19
C ALA A 190 -9.45 -6.64 -30.34
N TYR A 191 -10.34 -7.44 -29.76
CA TYR A 191 -9.98 -8.59 -28.94
C TYR A 191 -9.61 -9.82 -29.77
N GLU A 192 -10.48 -10.25 -30.68
CA GLU A 192 -10.35 -11.51 -31.41
C GLU A 192 -9.22 -11.44 -32.44
N GLU A 193 -9.11 -10.35 -33.19
CA GLU A 193 -8.06 -10.14 -34.20
C GLU A 193 -6.81 -9.47 -33.60
N GLY A 194 -7.02 -8.42 -32.80
CA GLY A 194 -5.93 -7.61 -32.23
C GLY A 194 -5.33 -8.17 -30.94
N LYS A 195 -5.95 -9.18 -30.33
CA LYS A 195 -5.57 -9.77 -29.03
C LYS A 195 -5.48 -8.73 -27.90
N ASP A 196 -6.26 -7.66 -27.98
CA ASP A 196 -6.29 -6.60 -26.99
C ASP A 196 -7.04 -7.05 -25.72
N TYR A 197 -6.31 -7.38 -24.67
CA TYR A 197 -6.89 -7.87 -23.42
C TYR A 197 -7.86 -6.87 -22.78
N LYS A 198 -7.66 -5.55 -22.96
CA LYS A 198 -8.58 -4.53 -22.42
C LYS A 198 -9.90 -4.55 -23.17
N ALA A 199 -9.87 -4.77 -24.48
CA ALA A 199 -11.09 -4.97 -25.26
C ALA A 199 -11.83 -6.23 -24.82
N GLY A 200 -11.09 -7.32 -24.55
CA GLY A 200 -11.63 -8.56 -23.99
C GLY A 200 -12.35 -8.35 -22.65
N LEU A 201 -11.68 -7.75 -21.67
CA LEU A 201 -12.28 -7.44 -20.36
C LEU A 201 -13.57 -6.60 -20.51
N THR A 202 -13.54 -5.55 -21.32
CA THR A 202 -14.73 -4.71 -21.54
C THR A 202 -15.85 -5.46 -22.26
N LEU A 203 -15.51 -6.25 -23.29
CA LEU A 203 -16.47 -7.03 -24.06
C LEU A 203 -17.16 -8.09 -23.19
N ALA A 204 -16.41 -8.73 -22.30
CA ALA A 204 -16.94 -9.66 -21.32
C ALA A 204 -17.83 -8.94 -20.32
N GLU A 205 -17.37 -7.85 -19.70
CA GLU A 205 -18.19 -7.06 -18.75
C GLU A 205 -19.53 -6.62 -19.35
N LEU A 206 -19.50 -6.17 -20.61
CA LEU A 206 -20.69 -5.69 -21.33
C LEU A 206 -21.76 -6.78 -21.42
N GLY A 207 -21.38 -8.03 -21.71
CA GLY A 207 -22.31 -9.12 -22.00
C GLY A 207 -23.26 -9.49 -20.85
N TYR A 208 -22.92 -9.13 -19.61
CA TYR A 208 -23.74 -9.30 -18.41
C TYR A 208 -23.94 -7.98 -17.64
N SER A 209 -23.72 -6.85 -18.31
CA SER A 209 -23.94 -5.53 -17.72
C SER A 209 -25.44 -5.23 -17.58
N LYS A 210 -25.80 -4.50 -16.52
CA LYS A 210 -27.19 -4.04 -16.32
C LYS A 210 -27.66 -3.15 -17.46
N ASP A 211 -26.74 -2.35 -18.01
CA ASP A 211 -27.01 -1.44 -19.13
C ASP A 211 -27.36 -2.22 -20.40
N TYR A 212 -26.64 -3.31 -20.69
CA TYR A 212 -26.94 -4.18 -21.82
C TYR A 212 -28.29 -4.88 -21.66
N PHE A 213 -28.56 -5.40 -20.46
CA PHE A 213 -29.86 -6.01 -20.15
C PHE A 213 -31.02 -5.02 -20.34
N ARG A 214 -30.92 -3.80 -19.80
CA ARG A 214 -31.95 -2.76 -19.97
C ARG A 214 -32.16 -2.36 -21.43
N ALA A 215 -31.10 -2.31 -22.22
CA ALA A 215 -31.21 -2.00 -23.65
C ALA A 215 -31.90 -3.12 -24.44
N ILE A 216 -31.69 -4.39 -24.05
CA ILE A 216 -32.42 -5.53 -24.61
C ILE A 216 -33.91 -5.43 -24.28
N ILE A 217 -34.26 -5.19 -23.01
CA ILE A 217 -35.67 -5.03 -22.60
C ILE A 217 -36.31 -3.82 -23.29
N GLY A 218 -35.64 -2.67 -23.32
CA GLY A 218 -36.14 -1.50 -24.03
C GLY A 218 -36.32 -1.71 -25.54
N LYS A 219 -35.65 -2.70 -26.13
CA LYS A 219 -35.88 -3.12 -27.52
C LYS A 219 -37.10 -4.02 -27.66
N LEU A 220 -37.33 -4.91 -26.68
CA LEU A 220 -38.52 -5.75 -26.60
C LEU A 220 -39.78 -4.92 -26.37
N ASP A 221 -39.75 -3.93 -25.48
CA ASP A 221 -40.89 -3.06 -25.12
C ASP A 221 -41.41 -2.23 -26.32
N GLN A 222 -40.62 -2.10 -27.40
CA GLN A 222 -41.06 -1.47 -28.64
C GLN A 222 -42.06 -2.32 -29.42
N ASP A 223 -42.12 -3.63 -29.16
CA ASP A 223 -42.97 -4.60 -29.85
C ASP A 223 -43.20 -5.85 -28.96
N GLU A 224 -43.84 -5.64 -27.79
CA GLU A 224 -43.96 -6.62 -26.70
C GLU A 224 -44.61 -7.95 -27.10
N ASN A 225 -45.45 -7.95 -28.14
CA ASN A 225 -46.17 -9.14 -28.62
C ASN A 225 -45.40 -9.92 -29.70
N ASN A 226 -44.16 -9.51 -30.02
CA ASN A 226 -43.35 -10.14 -31.05
C ASN A 226 -42.53 -11.29 -30.49
N GLU A 227 -43.14 -12.49 -30.46
CA GLU A 227 -42.50 -13.72 -29.96
C GLU A 227 -41.15 -14.01 -30.64
N ALA A 228 -41.04 -13.77 -31.95
CA ALA A 228 -39.79 -13.97 -32.68
C ALA A 228 -38.67 -13.00 -32.25
N LEU A 229 -39.03 -11.75 -31.91
CA LEU A 229 -38.09 -10.78 -31.37
C LEU A 229 -37.66 -11.17 -29.95
N LEU A 230 -38.61 -11.62 -29.12
CA LEU A 230 -38.34 -12.12 -27.77
C LEU A 230 -37.33 -13.29 -27.80
N ASP A 231 -37.60 -14.33 -28.58
CA ASP A 231 -36.73 -15.49 -28.72
C ASP A 231 -35.33 -15.11 -29.20
N LYS A 232 -35.26 -14.18 -30.16
CA LYS A 232 -33.97 -13.67 -30.66
C LYS A 232 -33.19 -12.98 -29.54
N LEU A 233 -33.84 -12.11 -28.76
CA LEU A 233 -33.20 -11.32 -27.71
C LEU A 233 -32.77 -12.19 -26.51
N ILE A 234 -33.56 -13.22 -26.16
CA ILE A 234 -33.18 -14.21 -25.14
C ILE A 234 -31.91 -14.96 -25.59
N ASN A 235 -31.88 -15.46 -26.83
CA ASN A 235 -30.71 -16.13 -27.37
C ASN A 235 -29.50 -15.21 -27.46
N GLU A 236 -29.69 -13.94 -27.83
CA GLU A 236 -28.63 -12.94 -27.87
C GLU A 236 -28.04 -12.68 -26.48
N PHE A 237 -28.89 -12.53 -25.47
CA PHE A 237 -28.46 -12.38 -24.07
C PHE A 237 -27.67 -13.60 -23.60
N LEU A 238 -28.21 -14.81 -23.80
CA LEU A 238 -27.54 -16.04 -23.39
C LEU A 238 -26.18 -16.22 -24.08
N ASN A 239 -26.09 -15.96 -25.39
CA ASN A 239 -24.83 -15.99 -26.14
C ASN A 239 -23.81 -14.96 -25.63
N ALA A 240 -24.27 -13.77 -25.24
CA ALA A 240 -23.40 -12.76 -24.64
C ALA A 240 -22.83 -13.19 -23.29
N ASN A 241 -23.61 -13.87 -22.45
CA ASN A 241 -23.14 -14.43 -21.18
C ASN A 241 -22.09 -15.53 -21.39
N TYR A 242 -22.35 -16.52 -22.26
CA TYR A 242 -21.37 -17.56 -22.60
C TYR A 242 -20.08 -16.97 -23.19
N ARG A 243 -20.19 -15.98 -24.07
CA ARG A 243 -19.02 -15.25 -24.60
C ARG A 243 -18.22 -14.60 -23.48
N SER A 244 -18.89 -14.00 -22.50
CA SER A 244 -18.25 -13.30 -21.38
C SER A 244 -17.45 -14.26 -20.51
N ILE A 245 -18.04 -15.39 -20.13
CA ILE A 245 -17.36 -16.45 -19.36
C ILE A 245 -16.14 -16.94 -20.14
N ARG A 246 -16.32 -17.29 -21.42
CA ARG A 246 -15.23 -17.77 -22.28
C ARG A 246 -14.08 -16.77 -22.38
N ILE A 247 -14.37 -15.49 -22.58
CA ILE A 247 -13.32 -14.46 -22.67
C ILE A 247 -12.55 -14.35 -21.35
N TYR A 248 -13.22 -14.37 -20.20
CA TYR A 248 -12.52 -14.34 -18.92
C TYR A 248 -11.68 -15.60 -18.70
N GLU A 249 -12.21 -16.79 -18.98
CA GLU A 249 -11.44 -18.06 -18.93
C GLU A 249 -10.20 -17.98 -19.83
N GLU A 250 -10.34 -17.52 -21.09
CA GLU A 250 -9.21 -17.33 -22.03
C GLU A 250 -8.16 -16.34 -21.51
N LEU A 251 -8.58 -15.23 -20.88
CA LEU A 251 -7.67 -14.24 -20.32
C LEU A 251 -6.94 -14.75 -19.08
N ILE A 252 -7.60 -15.56 -18.27
CA ILE A 252 -6.99 -16.27 -17.13
C ILE A 252 -5.97 -17.27 -17.65
N ASP A 253 -6.36 -18.16 -18.55
CA ASP A 253 -5.50 -19.23 -19.06
C ASP A 253 -4.25 -18.68 -19.76
N LYS A 254 -4.40 -17.56 -20.48
CA LYS A 254 -3.32 -16.99 -21.28
C LYS A 254 -2.40 -16.05 -20.50
N TYR A 255 -2.93 -15.28 -19.55
CA TYR A 255 -2.22 -14.17 -18.93
C TYR A 255 -2.25 -14.20 -17.40
N ASP A 256 -2.95 -15.13 -16.79
CA ASP A 256 -3.11 -15.20 -15.34
C ASP A 256 -3.72 -13.90 -14.76
N LEU A 257 -4.66 -13.31 -15.50
CA LEU A 257 -5.09 -11.93 -15.31
C LEU A 257 -6.08 -11.78 -14.15
N GLY A 258 -5.65 -11.13 -13.07
CA GLY A 258 -6.50 -10.82 -11.91
C GLY A 258 -7.85 -10.19 -12.26
N ASP A 259 -7.85 -9.20 -13.17
CA ASP A 259 -9.08 -8.49 -13.57
C ASP A 259 -10.14 -9.43 -14.20
N ALA A 260 -9.71 -10.55 -14.79
CA ALA A 260 -10.63 -11.56 -15.33
C ALA A 260 -11.23 -12.44 -14.22
N TYR A 261 -10.44 -12.82 -13.20
CA TYR A 261 -10.98 -13.47 -11.99
C TYR A 261 -12.02 -12.58 -11.30
N TRP A 262 -11.74 -11.29 -11.18
CA TRP A 262 -12.69 -10.31 -10.64
C TRP A 262 -13.95 -10.21 -11.51
N GLY A 263 -13.79 -10.19 -12.83
CA GLY A 263 -14.91 -10.20 -13.77
C GLY A 263 -15.87 -11.37 -13.55
N LEU A 264 -15.33 -12.58 -13.40
CA LEU A 264 -16.11 -13.79 -13.09
C LEU A 264 -16.75 -13.73 -11.70
N TYR A 265 -16.06 -13.19 -10.69
CA TYR A 265 -16.65 -12.96 -9.36
C TYR A 265 -17.85 -12.00 -9.43
N VAL A 266 -17.71 -10.87 -10.12
CA VAL A 266 -18.82 -9.91 -10.29
C VAL A 266 -19.96 -10.54 -11.08
N TYR A 267 -19.66 -11.36 -12.09
CA TYR A 267 -20.66 -12.14 -12.80
C TYR A 267 -21.42 -13.06 -11.84
N SER A 268 -20.72 -13.85 -11.02
CA SER A 268 -21.34 -14.80 -10.09
C SER A 268 -22.26 -14.10 -9.08
N ARG A 269 -21.84 -12.96 -8.53
CA ARG A 269 -22.65 -12.17 -7.60
C ARG A 269 -23.93 -11.64 -8.24
N LYS A 270 -23.86 -11.23 -9.51
CA LYS A 270 -25.07 -10.79 -10.23
C LYS A 270 -26.07 -11.91 -10.44
N ILE A 271 -25.65 -13.16 -10.63
CA ILE A 271 -26.58 -14.30 -10.70
C ILE A 271 -27.38 -14.41 -9.40
N GLU A 272 -26.72 -14.24 -8.25
CA GLU A 272 -27.35 -14.36 -6.93
C GLU A 272 -28.33 -13.21 -6.64
N ASP A 273 -27.97 -11.99 -7.06
CA ASP A 273 -28.64 -10.76 -6.62
C ASP A 273 -29.69 -10.22 -7.64
N THR A 274 -29.94 -10.94 -8.74
CA THR A 274 -30.73 -10.43 -9.87
C THR A 274 -31.95 -11.28 -10.22
N VAL A 275 -33.14 -10.68 -10.08
CA VAL A 275 -34.35 -11.10 -10.82
C VAL A 275 -34.80 -9.90 -11.63
N PHE A 276 -34.33 -9.77 -12.88
CA PHE A 276 -34.77 -8.66 -13.75
C PHE A 276 -35.96 -9.03 -14.63
N ASP A 277 -36.01 -10.27 -15.12
CA ASP A 277 -37.08 -10.84 -15.94
C ASP A 277 -36.86 -12.36 -15.96
N ASP A 278 -37.88 -13.16 -15.67
CA ASP A 278 -37.75 -14.62 -15.54
C ASP A 278 -37.54 -15.34 -16.88
N ARG A 279 -37.73 -14.65 -18.01
CA ARG A 279 -37.46 -15.18 -19.36
C ARG A 279 -35.98 -15.16 -19.71
N PHE A 280 -35.16 -14.44 -18.96
CA PHE A 280 -33.72 -14.27 -19.21
C PHE A 280 -32.88 -14.93 -18.12
N TYR A 281 -32.18 -16.01 -18.48
CA TYR A 281 -31.33 -16.74 -17.56
C TYR A 281 -29.84 -16.46 -17.79
N PHE A 282 -29.07 -16.41 -16.70
CA PHE A 282 -27.61 -16.34 -16.75
C PHE A 282 -27.03 -17.73 -17.01
N ALA A 283 -25.93 -17.79 -17.76
CA ALA A 283 -25.16 -19.02 -17.91
C ALA A 283 -24.49 -19.40 -16.57
N GLU A 284 -24.48 -20.69 -16.25
CA GLU A 284 -23.86 -21.20 -15.03
C GLU A 284 -22.33 -21.08 -15.05
N LEU A 285 -21.75 -20.80 -13.88
CA LEU A 285 -20.30 -20.81 -13.68
C LEU A 285 -19.84 -22.15 -13.10
N LYS A 286 -18.63 -22.56 -13.48
CA LYS A 286 -17.97 -23.75 -12.94
C LYS A 286 -17.39 -23.53 -11.53
N ASP A 287 -16.87 -22.34 -11.26
CA ASP A 287 -16.20 -21.99 -10.00
C ASP A 287 -17.13 -21.21 -9.05
N SER A 288 -16.90 -21.35 -7.74
CA SER A 288 -17.65 -20.62 -6.72
C SER A 288 -17.20 -19.15 -6.60
N SER A 289 -18.13 -18.29 -6.17
CA SER A 289 -17.89 -16.86 -5.94
C SER A 289 -16.74 -16.61 -4.95
N GLU A 290 -16.67 -17.38 -3.86
CA GLU A 290 -15.59 -17.27 -2.86
C GLU A 290 -14.20 -17.55 -3.45
N LYS A 291 -14.06 -18.61 -4.26
CA LYS A 291 -12.79 -18.96 -4.91
C LYS A 291 -12.35 -17.88 -5.89
N LEU A 292 -13.27 -17.36 -6.69
CA LEU A 292 -13.01 -16.29 -7.65
C LEU A 292 -12.57 -15.00 -6.95
N TYR A 293 -13.22 -14.65 -5.84
CA TYR A 293 -12.84 -13.49 -5.02
C TYR A 293 -11.42 -13.60 -4.49
N LYS A 294 -11.05 -14.77 -3.95
CA LYS A 294 -9.69 -15.02 -3.45
C LYS A 294 -8.65 -14.90 -4.56
N ASN A 295 -8.90 -15.53 -5.71
CA ASN A 295 -7.99 -15.46 -6.85
C ASN A 295 -7.85 -14.02 -7.40
N ALA A 296 -8.92 -13.22 -7.36
CA ALA A 296 -8.84 -11.83 -7.79
C ALA A 296 -7.76 -11.05 -7.00
N PHE A 297 -7.63 -11.25 -5.68
CA PHE A 297 -6.55 -10.62 -4.92
C PHE A 297 -5.18 -11.23 -5.21
N GLU A 298 -5.07 -12.56 -5.20
CA GLU A 298 -3.78 -13.26 -5.41
C GLU A 298 -3.12 -12.88 -6.75
N HIS A 299 -3.94 -12.51 -7.74
CA HIS A 299 -3.53 -12.18 -9.11
C HIS A 299 -3.62 -10.68 -9.45
N GLY A 300 -3.79 -9.80 -8.45
CA GLY A 300 -3.64 -8.35 -8.66
C GLY A 300 -4.81 -7.65 -9.35
N ALA A 301 -6.04 -8.10 -9.14
CA ALA A 301 -7.23 -7.52 -9.78
C ALA A 301 -7.55 -6.10 -9.30
N TYR A 302 -7.46 -5.11 -10.18
CA TYR A 302 -7.75 -3.72 -9.86
C TYR A 302 -9.13 -3.53 -9.22
N GLY A 303 -10.14 -4.21 -9.76
CA GLY A 303 -11.51 -4.11 -9.25
C GLY A 303 -11.65 -4.60 -7.82
N ALA A 304 -10.94 -5.69 -7.44
CA ALA A 304 -10.99 -6.26 -6.10
C ALA A 304 -10.34 -5.33 -5.07
N PHE A 305 -9.12 -4.86 -5.36
CA PHE A 305 -8.42 -3.91 -4.50
C PHE A 305 -9.16 -2.57 -4.41
N SER A 306 -9.72 -2.08 -5.52
CA SER A 306 -10.49 -0.83 -5.52
C SER A 306 -11.79 -0.96 -4.75
N ALA A 307 -12.47 -2.12 -4.79
CA ALA A 307 -13.64 -2.36 -3.98
C ALA A 307 -13.27 -2.28 -2.49
N LYS A 308 -12.27 -3.05 -2.06
CA LYS A 308 -11.81 -3.04 -0.66
C LYS A 308 -11.36 -1.66 -0.19
N ALA A 309 -10.58 -0.93 -1.00
CA ALA A 309 -10.13 0.41 -0.68
C ALA A 309 -11.29 1.41 -0.43
N ASN A 310 -12.45 1.20 -1.04
CA ASN A 310 -13.60 2.12 -0.98
C ASN A 310 -14.70 1.68 0.02
N THR A 311 -14.61 0.48 0.61
CA THR A 311 -15.70 -0.10 1.41
C THR A 311 -15.54 0.04 2.92
N ILE A 312 -14.48 0.70 3.42
CA ILE A 312 -14.01 0.43 4.79
C ILE A 312 -13.94 1.70 5.66
N TYR A 313 -14.45 1.60 6.89
CA TYR A 313 -14.42 2.62 7.95
C TYR A 313 -13.04 2.81 8.61
N SER A 314 -12.01 2.10 8.12
CA SER A 314 -10.65 2.13 8.64
C SER A 314 -9.69 2.70 7.61
N ASN A 315 -9.05 3.81 7.98
CA ASN A 315 -8.01 4.44 7.16
C ASN A 315 -6.81 3.50 6.95
N LEU A 316 -6.50 2.62 7.92
CA LEU A 316 -5.42 1.65 7.79
C LEU A 316 -5.70 0.68 6.64
N ILE A 317 -6.90 0.10 6.61
CA ILE A 317 -7.26 -0.86 5.57
C ILE A 317 -7.37 -0.13 4.23
N ALA A 318 -8.10 0.99 4.17
CA ALA A 318 -8.23 1.76 2.93
C ALA A 318 -6.85 2.14 2.35
N GLY A 319 -5.95 2.64 3.19
CA GLY A 319 -4.60 3.06 2.79
C GLY A 319 -3.72 1.93 2.28
N GLU A 320 -3.73 0.77 2.93
CA GLU A 320 -2.93 -0.38 2.47
C GLU A 320 -3.44 -0.95 1.13
N TYR A 321 -4.76 -0.99 0.91
CA TYR A 321 -5.31 -1.41 -0.38
C TYR A 321 -5.08 -0.36 -1.49
N GLN A 322 -5.17 0.94 -1.18
CA GLN A 322 -4.76 2.00 -2.13
C GLN A 322 -3.27 1.89 -2.49
N LEU A 323 -2.42 1.56 -1.51
CA LEU A 323 -1.00 1.35 -1.76
C LEU A 323 -0.76 0.17 -2.71
N CYS A 324 -1.47 -0.94 -2.51
CA CYS A 324 -1.42 -2.08 -3.44
C CYS A 324 -1.88 -1.71 -4.85
N LEU A 325 -2.94 -0.91 -5.00
CA LEU A 325 -3.38 -0.38 -6.30
C LEU A 325 -2.27 0.44 -6.97
N GLY A 326 -1.56 1.26 -6.19
CA GLY A 326 -0.36 1.98 -6.61
C GLY A 326 0.69 1.03 -7.14
N ILE A 327 1.08 0.03 -6.35
CA ILE A 327 2.08 -0.98 -6.74
C ILE A 327 1.68 -1.72 -8.03
N LEU A 328 0.39 -2.01 -8.22
CA LEU A 328 -0.15 -2.69 -9.40
C LEU A 328 -0.19 -1.84 -10.68
N GLY A 329 0.14 -0.54 -10.59
CA GLY A 329 0.28 0.38 -11.74
C GLY A 329 -0.61 1.63 -11.70
N ASN A 330 -1.47 1.80 -10.70
CA ASN A 330 -2.32 2.98 -10.59
C ASN A 330 -1.62 4.09 -9.80
N LYS A 331 -0.76 4.86 -10.45
CA LYS A 331 0.02 5.91 -9.77
C LYS A 331 -0.79 6.92 -8.94
N LYS A 332 -2.06 7.16 -9.30
CA LYS A 332 -2.94 8.08 -8.56
C LYS A 332 -3.28 7.55 -7.17
N ALA A 333 -3.30 6.23 -7.01
CA ALA A 333 -3.64 5.58 -5.75
C ALA A 333 -2.57 5.80 -4.66
N PHE A 334 -1.32 6.13 -5.02
CA PHE A 334 -0.31 6.52 -4.04
C PHE A 334 -0.66 7.78 -3.26
N TYR A 335 -1.35 8.73 -3.91
CA TYR A 335 -1.84 9.93 -3.23
C TYR A 335 -2.97 9.59 -2.25
N GLU A 336 -3.92 8.76 -2.65
CA GLU A 336 -5.00 8.29 -1.75
C GLU A 336 -4.40 7.47 -0.60
N ALA A 337 -3.44 6.59 -0.88
CA ALA A 337 -2.71 5.83 0.13
C ALA A 337 -2.00 6.75 1.13
N PHE A 338 -1.37 7.84 0.68
CA PHE A 338 -0.77 8.84 1.58
C PHE A 338 -1.80 9.40 2.57
N ILE A 339 -2.96 9.87 2.08
CA ILE A 339 -4.00 10.46 2.92
C ILE A 339 -4.45 9.47 4.00
N GLU A 340 -4.78 8.26 3.59
CA GLU A 340 -5.32 7.23 4.47
C GLU A 340 -4.27 6.71 5.46
N LEU A 341 -3.05 6.42 5.00
CA LEU A 341 -1.97 5.91 5.86
C LEU A 341 -1.50 6.95 6.87
N SER A 342 -1.38 8.22 6.48
CA SER A 342 -1.08 9.29 7.43
C SER A 342 -2.23 9.49 8.42
N SER A 343 -3.49 9.37 7.98
CA SER A 343 -4.64 9.39 8.89
C SER A 343 -4.70 8.16 9.82
N ALA A 344 -4.04 7.07 9.43
CA ALA A 344 -3.82 5.87 10.22
C ALA A 344 -2.49 5.89 11.00
N GLY A 345 -1.83 7.04 11.19
CA GLY A 345 -0.64 7.13 12.04
C GLY A 345 0.68 6.67 11.38
N LEU A 346 0.67 6.14 10.16
CA LEU A 346 1.83 5.60 9.45
C LEU A 346 2.56 6.67 8.63
N MET A 347 3.17 7.64 9.32
CA MET A 347 3.73 8.86 8.72
C MET A 347 4.76 8.59 7.62
N SER A 348 5.80 7.80 7.93
CA SER A 348 6.91 7.55 7.00
C SER A 348 6.45 6.71 5.81
N ARG A 349 5.52 5.78 6.03
CA ARG A 349 4.96 4.95 4.96
C ARG A 349 4.06 5.77 4.02
N GLY A 350 3.19 6.59 4.59
CA GLY A 350 2.34 7.53 3.84
C GLY A 350 3.18 8.53 3.04
N PHE A 351 4.19 9.15 3.66
CA PHE A 351 5.06 10.10 2.96
C PHE A 351 5.90 9.43 1.86
N GLN A 352 6.38 8.21 2.07
CA GLN A 352 7.06 7.46 1.00
C GLN A 352 6.11 7.16 -0.18
N ALA A 353 4.82 6.91 0.08
CA ALA A 353 3.81 6.74 -0.96
C ALA A 353 3.59 8.06 -1.73
N LEU A 354 3.43 9.18 -1.01
CA LEU A 354 3.35 10.52 -1.62
C LEU A 354 4.54 10.80 -2.54
N TRP A 355 5.76 10.58 -2.02
CA TRP A 355 7.00 10.79 -2.76
C TRP A 355 7.08 9.91 -4.01
N LEU A 356 6.75 8.62 -3.89
CA LEU A 356 6.72 7.71 -5.02
C LEU A 356 5.68 8.14 -6.07
N GLY A 357 4.48 8.57 -5.64
CA GLY A 357 3.46 9.13 -6.53
C GLY A 357 4.00 10.32 -7.34
N ALA A 358 4.72 11.23 -6.69
CA ALA A 358 5.37 12.36 -7.35
C ALA A 358 6.46 11.91 -8.34
N GLN A 359 7.30 10.95 -7.96
CA GLN A 359 8.31 10.35 -8.86
C GLN A 359 7.70 9.66 -10.08
N LEU A 360 6.49 9.09 -9.95
CA LEU A 360 5.74 8.49 -11.05
C LEU A 360 4.93 9.50 -11.88
N GLY A 361 5.04 10.79 -11.53
CA GLY A 361 4.42 11.91 -12.21
C GLY A 361 2.92 12.04 -11.95
N ASP A 362 2.47 11.72 -10.74
CA ASP A 362 1.18 12.21 -10.25
C ASP A 362 1.32 13.67 -9.79
N LYS A 363 0.47 14.55 -10.34
CA LYS A 363 0.56 15.98 -10.09
C LYS A 363 0.11 16.36 -8.68
N ARG A 364 -0.95 15.72 -8.17
CA ARG A 364 -1.46 15.97 -6.81
C ARG A 364 -0.40 15.60 -5.79
N ALA A 365 0.23 14.44 -5.99
CA ALA A 365 1.33 14.01 -5.14
C ALA A 365 2.51 14.98 -5.13
N LEU A 366 2.91 15.50 -6.30
CA LEU A 366 3.98 16.50 -6.38
C LEU A 366 3.62 17.82 -5.70
N GLU A 367 2.39 18.30 -5.89
CA GLU A 367 1.89 19.52 -5.28
C GLU A 367 1.85 19.40 -3.75
N ASP A 368 1.37 18.27 -3.23
CA ASP A 368 1.23 18.06 -1.78
C ASP A 368 2.53 17.73 -1.04
N LEU A 369 3.68 17.58 -1.72
CA LEU A 369 4.98 17.51 -1.04
C LEU A 369 5.31 18.80 -0.26
N ASN A 370 4.64 19.91 -0.56
CA ASN A 370 4.75 21.15 0.20
C ASN A 370 3.89 21.17 1.49
N ASN A 371 3.09 20.11 1.71
CA ASN A 371 2.18 19.93 2.83
C ASN A 371 1.12 21.04 2.95
N ASP A 372 0.65 21.63 1.85
CA ASP A 372 -0.41 22.66 1.87
C ASP A 372 -1.78 22.12 2.29
N SER A 373 -2.06 20.87 1.92
CA SER A 373 -3.36 20.24 2.15
C SER A 373 -3.57 19.75 3.59
N PHE A 374 -2.50 19.74 4.41
CA PHE A 374 -2.52 19.20 5.77
C PHE A 374 -1.68 20.04 6.74
N ASP A 375 -1.93 19.92 8.04
CA ASP A 375 -0.99 20.42 9.05
C ASP A 375 0.28 19.57 8.95
N ALA A 376 1.45 20.18 8.70
CA ALA A 376 2.69 19.45 8.44
C ALA A 376 3.03 18.45 9.54
N PHE A 377 2.76 18.80 10.81
CA PHE A 377 3.03 17.91 11.94
C PHE A 377 2.10 16.68 11.95
N MET A 378 0.85 16.81 11.50
CA MET A 378 -0.11 15.67 11.44
C MET A 378 0.29 14.57 10.46
N ILE A 379 1.19 14.88 9.53
CA ILE A 379 1.78 13.94 8.56
C ILE A 379 3.25 13.65 8.86
N GLY A 380 3.74 14.02 10.06
CA GLY A 380 5.11 13.82 10.51
C GLY A 380 6.15 14.77 9.91
N ALA A 381 5.76 15.68 9.02
CA ALA A 381 6.62 16.67 8.37
C ALA A 381 6.82 17.93 9.25
N HIS A 382 7.74 18.82 8.83
CA HIS A 382 8.04 20.08 9.52
C HIS A 382 7.40 21.25 8.80
N GLU A 383 6.87 22.22 9.55
CA GLU A 383 6.35 23.46 8.97
C GLU A 383 7.51 24.38 8.58
N ASN A 384 7.86 24.39 7.30
CA ASN A 384 8.97 25.17 6.75
C ASN A 384 8.51 26.02 5.54
N PRO A 385 8.23 27.32 5.74
CA PRO A 385 7.71 28.19 4.68
C PRO A 385 8.64 28.32 3.46
N LEU A 386 9.96 28.29 3.67
CA LEU A 386 10.93 28.39 2.58
C LEU A 386 10.89 27.13 1.70
N LYS A 387 10.91 25.95 2.31
CA LYS A 387 10.83 24.67 1.60
C LYS A 387 9.50 24.52 0.87
N LYS A 388 8.40 24.87 1.52
CA LYS A 388 7.05 24.93 0.93
C LYS A 388 7.04 25.79 -0.35
N GLN A 389 7.64 26.98 -0.30
CA GLN A 389 7.75 27.85 -1.47
C GLN A 389 8.62 27.26 -2.58
N LEU A 390 9.77 26.66 -2.24
CA LEU A 390 10.65 25.99 -3.22
C LEU A 390 9.93 24.85 -3.96
N ILE A 391 9.14 24.04 -3.24
CA ILE A 391 8.35 22.95 -3.83
C ILE A 391 7.24 23.50 -4.72
N LYS A 392 6.53 24.55 -4.29
CA LYS A 392 5.52 25.24 -5.13
C LYS A 392 6.10 25.76 -6.43
N ASP A 393 7.28 26.38 -6.38
CA ASP A 393 7.94 26.90 -7.57
C ASP A 393 8.43 25.78 -8.49
N PHE A 394 8.96 24.70 -7.91
CA PHE A 394 9.34 23.50 -8.67
C PHE A 394 8.13 22.85 -9.38
N ALA A 395 6.99 22.72 -8.70
CA ALA A 395 5.78 22.10 -9.23
C ALA A 395 5.16 22.85 -10.42
N LYS A 396 5.50 24.12 -10.64
CA LYS A 396 5.03 24.90 -11.81
C LYS A 396 5.60 24.36 -13.13
N ASN A 397 6.87 23.93 -13.14
CA ASN A 397 7.57 23.46 -14.35
C ASN A 397 8.48 22.26 -14.04
N PRO A 398 7.93 21.12 -13.59
CA PRO A 398 8.72 19.94 -13.26
C PRO A 398 9.37 19.32 -14.52
N PRO A 399 10.65 18.91 -14.44
CA PRO A 399 11.40 18.36 -15.57
C PRO A 399 11.08 16.87 -15.77
N TYR A 400 9.84 16.55 -16.16
CA TYR A 400 9.44 15.17 -16.44
C TYR A 400 10.29 14.54 -17.55
N ASP A 401 10.60 13.26 -17.40
CA ASP A 401 11.25 12.48 -18.45
C ASP A 401 10.30 12.11 -19.60
N LYS A 402 10.80 11.42 -20.62
CA LYS A 402 10.00 10.99 -21.79
C LYS A 402 8.83 10.05 -21.46
N TYR A 403 8.79 9.47 -20.26
CA TYR A 403 7.70 8.63 -19.76
C TYR A 403 6.77 9.38 -18.79
N GLY A 404 7.02 10.68 -18.57
CA GLY A 404 6.24 11.50 -17.65
C GLY A 404 6.58 11.28 -16.17
N MET A 405 7.81 10.84 -15.86
CA MET A 405 8.26 10.55 -14.49
C MET A 405 9.30 11.57 -13.99
N LEU A 406 9.52 11.64 -12.67
CA LEU A 406 10.57 12.40 -11.97
C LEU A 406 11.45 11.46 -11.12
N PRO A 407 12.25 10.57 -11.72
CA PRO A 407 12.91 9.49 -10.97
C PRO A 407 13.88 10.00 -9.90
N PHE A 408 14.70 11.00 -10.24
CA PHE A 408 15.73 11.58 -9.37
C PHE A 408 15.21 12.80 -8.60
N LEU A 409 13.95 12.79 -8.18
CA LEU A 409 13.32 13.92 -7.48
C LEU A 409 14.11 14.38 -6.25
N ASP A 410 14.73 13.43 -5.53
CA ASP A 410 15.59 13.67 -4.37
C ASP A 410 16.90 14.39 -4.72
N GLU A 411 17.32 14.33 -5.98
CA GLU A 411 18.42 15.13 -6.54
C GLU A 411 17.94 16.42 -7.21
N LEU A 412 16.66 16.76 -7.09
CA LEU A 412 16.07 18.02 -7.57
C LEU A 412 15.57 18.90 -6.42
N ILE A 413 14.96 18.29 -5.41
CA ILE A 413 14.49 18.93 -4.17
C ILE A 413 14.89 18.07 -2.96
N SER A 414 15.01 18.68 -1.78
CA SER A 414 15.26 17.94 -0.53
C SER A 414 14.01 17.18 -0.08
N THR A 415 14.21 15.98 0.47
CA THR A 415 13.15 15.27 1.19
C THR A 415 12.87 15.88 2.58
N GLU A 416 12.08 15.21 3.41
CA GLU A 416 11.69 15.60 4.77
C GLU A 416 12.23 14.65 5.84
N TRP A 417 12.49 15.18 7.04
CA TRP A 417 12.68 14.37 8.23
C TRP A 417 11.32 14.04 8.85
N ILE A 418 10.95 12.76 8.86
CA ILE A 418 9.61 12.33 9.30
C ILE A 418 9.62 11.93 10.76
N ILE A 419 8.81 12.60 11.58
CA ILE A 419 8.48 12.12 12.93
C ILE A 419 7.37 11.09 12.78
N ASP A 420 7.67 9.84 13.14
CA ASP A 420 6.73 8.73 13.11
C ASP A 420 6.75 8.04 14.48
N PRO A 421 5.61 7.86 15.15
CA PRO A 421 5.55 7.11 16.40
C PRO A 421 5.73 5.60 16.19
N ASN A 422 5.55 5.08 14.98
CA ASN A 422 5.72 3.67 14.66
C ASN A 422 7.20 3.34 14.40
N GLU A 423 7.62 2.15 14.80
CA GLU A 423 9.01 1.71 14.74
C GLU A 423 9.13 0.38 13.99
N TYR A 424 10.36 -0.02 13.65
CA TYR A 424 10.62 -1.38 13.18
C TYR A 424 10.19 -2.41 14.25
N ASP A 425 9.65 -3.55 13.82
CA ASP A 425 9.06 -4.62 14.64
C ASP A 425 7.77 -4.28 15.42
N PHE A 426 7.39 -3.00 15.57
CA PHE A 426 6.19 -2.61 16.32
C PHE A 426 5.46 -1.39 15.74
N ILE A 427 4.15 -1.55 15.51
CA ILE A 427 3.27 -0.46 15.08
C ILE A 427 2.48 0.02 16.30
N TYR A 428 2.80 1.18 16.86
CA TYR A 428 2.19 1.69 18.08
C TYR A 428 0.89 2.45 17.84
N ASP A 429 0.82 3.23 16.77
CA ASP A 429 -0.28 4.14 16.46
C ASP A 429 -0.85 3.85 15.08
N ILE A 430 -2.10 3.35 15.06
CA ILE A 430 -2.86 3.10 13.83
C ILE A 430 -4.08 4.01 13.66
N ASN A 431 -4.25 5.00 14.55
CA ASN A 431 -5.37 5.95 14.55
C ASN A 431 -4.91 7.42 14.48
N ASN A 432 -3.59 7.63 14.45
CA ASN A 432 -2.95 8.94 14.49
C ASN A 432 -3.23 9.74 15.78
N ASP A 433 -3.54 9.06 16.88
CA ASP A 433 -3.89 9.70 18.15
C ASP A 433 -2.66 10.27 18.86
N VAL A 434 -1.47 9.68 18.63
CA VAL A 434 -0.21 10.17 19.17
C VAL A 434 0.10 11.53 18.55
N MET A 435 0.13 11.65 17.22
CA MET A 435 0.48 12.91 16.57
C MET A 435 -0.58 13.99 16.83
N ARG A 436 -1.88 13.63 16.84
CA ARG A 436 -2.97 14.56 17.18
C ARG A 436 -2.78 15.15 18.58
N THR A 437 -2.46 14.30 19.56
CA THR A 437 -2.20 14.74 20.93
C THR A 437 -0.95 15.60 21.02
N MET A 438 0.11 15.20 20.33
CA MET A 438 1.37 15.97 20.27
C MET A 438 1.12 17.37 19.68
N LEU A 439 0.48 17.47 18.52
CA LEU A 439 0.14 18.75 17.88
C LEU A 439 -0.73 19.63 18.78
N GLY A 440 -1.74 19.04 19.42
CA GLY A 440 -2.62 19.78 20.33
C GLY A 440 -1.88 20.38 21.53
N ASN A 441 -0.81 19.74 22.00
CA ASN A 441 0.03 20.25 23.08
C ASN A 441 1.10 21.24 22.59
N ILE A 442 1.63 21.07 21.37
CA ILE A 442 2.48 22.08 20.70
C ILE A 442 1.72 23.39 20.55
N LYS A 443 0.49 23.35 20.02
CA LYS A 443 -0.39 24.52 19.89
C LYS A 443 -0.73 25.19 21.22
N LYS A 444 -0.65 24.45 22.34
CA LYS A 444 -0.83 24.97 23.71
C LYS A 444 0.47 25.46 24.35
N GLY A 445 1.61 25.35 23.67
CA GLY A 445 2.91 25.77 24.17
C GLY A 445 3.50 24.87 25.28
N LYS A 446 3.06 23.61 25.40
CA LYS A 446 3.60 22.69 26.41
C LYS A 446 5.01 22.18 26.09
N TYR A 447 5.30 22.05 24.80
CA TYR A 447 6.61 21.69 24.22
C TYR A 447 6.61 22.15 22.75
N LYS A 448 7.78 22.14 22.13
CA LYS A 448 7.98 22.60 20.74
C LYS A 448 8.15 21.44 19.77
N ASP A 449 8.01 21.71 18.47
CA ASP A 449 8.53 20.78 17.46
C ASP A 449 10.06 20.75 17.58
N PRO A 450 10.69 19.56 17.67
CA PRO A 450 12.12 19.45 17.88
C PRO A 450 12.96 19.97 16.72
N ARG A 451 12.35 20.22 15.55
CA ARG A 451 12.99 20.74 14.33
C ARG A 451 12.92 22.26 14.21
N ASP A 452 12.18 22.94 15.09
CA ASP A 452 12.12 24.39 15.10
C ASP A 452 13.50 25.01 15.39
N VAL A 453 13.80 26.14 14.74
CA VAL A 453 15.11 26.80 14.81
C VAL A 453 15.51 27.22 16.23
N ASP A 454 14.52 27.43 17.10
CA ASP A 454 14.67 27.84 18.48
C ASP A 454 14.49 26.69 19.48
N SER A 455 14.52 25.43 19.02
CA SER A 455 14.55 24.25 19.87
C SER A 455 15.95 24.02 20.46
N THR A 456 16.01 23.83 21.77
CA THR A 456 17.23 23.54 22.54
C THR A 456 17.35 22.04 22.83
N PRO A 457 18.51 21.55 23.32
CA PRO A 457 18.63 20.17 23.77
C PRO A 457 17.55 19.77 24.79
N GLU A 458 17.22 20.66 25.72
CA GLU A 458 16.20 20.43 26.75
C GLU A 458 14.80 20.30 26.14
N SER A 459 14.42 21.19 25.22
CA SER A 459 13.09 21.11 24.60
C SER A 459 12.93 19.90 23.69
N ARG A 460 14.01 19.44 23.03
CA ARG A 460 14.01 18.19 22.26
C ARG A 460 13.86 16.96 23.16
N TRP A 461 14.53 16.96 24.32
CA TRP A 461 14.37 15.88 25.30
C TRP A 461 12.96 15.82 25.89
N GLU A 462 12.36 16.99 26.18
CA GLU A 462 10.97 17.06 26.61
C GLU A 462 10.02 16.50 25.54
N PHE A 463 10.22 16.87 24.26
CA PHE A 463 9.44 16.32 23.15
C PHE A 463 9.53 14.79 23.10
N ASP A 464 10.73 14.21 23.16
CA ASP A 464 10.93 12.75 23.12
C ASP A 464 10.26 12.01 24.27
N LYS A 465 10.26 12.62 25.46
CA LYS A 465 9.56 12.08 26.64
C LYS A 465 8.06 12.02 26.42
N TYR A 466 7.47 13.10 25.89
CA TYR A 466 6.04 13.14 25.60
C TYR A 466 5.65 12.21 24.45
N LEU A 467 6.48 12.12 23.41
CA LEU A 467 6.25 11.19 22.31
C LEU A 467 6.20 9.75 22.82
N THR A 468 7.22 9.33 23.58
CA THR A 468 7.31 7.99 24.18
C THR A 468 6.11 7.70 25.08
N GLY A 469 5.78 8.60 26.00
CA GLY A 469 4.64 8.40 26.91
C GLY A 469 3.28 8.35 26.20
N ASN A 470 3.12 9.06 25.09
CA ASN A 470 1.89 9.00 24.30
C ASN A 470 1.76 7.67 23.54
N LYS A 471 2.86 7.08 23.04
CA LYS A 471 2.83 5.76 22.40
C LYS A 471 2.19 4.71 23.31
N GLU A 472 2.57 4.70 24.60
CA GLU A 472 2.02 3.76 25.60
C GLU A 472 0.52 3.98 25.87
N ASN A 473 0.05 5.24 25.81
CA ASN A 473 -1.34 5.58 26.13
C ASN A 473 -2.33 5.29 25.00
N PHE A 474 -1.89 5.40 23.75
CA PHE A 474 -2.75 5.25 22.56
C PHE A 474 -2.62 3.90 21.86
N VAL A 475 -1.75 3.03 22.37
CA VAL A 475 -1.56 1.69 21.82
C VAL A 475 -2.87 0.89 21.83
N ARG A 476 -3.12 0.16 20.74
CA ARG A 476 -4.34 -0.65 20.62
C ARG A 476 -4.40 -1.73 21.72
N ALA A 477 -5.56 -1.87 22.35
CA ALA A 477 -5.73 -2.69 23.56
C ALA A 477 -5.91 -4.20 23.27
N TYR A 478 -4.94 -4.84 22.59
CA TYR A 478 -5.01 -6.27 22.26
C TYR A 478 -4.96 -7.20 23.48
N SER A 479 -4.47 -6.71 24.62
CA SER A 479 -4.42 -7.45 25.88
C SER A 479 -5.79 -7.70 26.52
N TYR A 480 -6.89 -7.21 25.93
CA TYR A 480 -8.24 -7.45 26.40
C TYR A 480 -9.06 -8.22 25.36
N ASP A 481 -9.92 -9.14 25.82
CA ASP A 481 -10.80 -9.90 24.93
C ASP A 481 -11.86 -9.02 24.25
N ILE A 482 -12.47 -9.50 23.17
CA ILE A 482 -13.46 -8.77 22.39
C ILE A 482 -14.81 -8.71 23.14
N PRO A 483 -15.45 -7.53 23.26
CA PRO A 483 -16.75 -7.41 23.92
C PRO A 483 -17.89 -8.15 23.18
N ASN A 484 -18.76 -8.83 23.92
CA ASN A 484 -19.89 -9.61 23.34
C ASN A 484 -20.93 -8.77 22.58
N HIS A 485 -20.95 -7.44 22.79
CA HIS A 485 -21.91 -6.52 22.17
C HIS A 485 -21.47 -6.00 20.80
N TRP A 486 -20.23 -6.27 20.38
CA TRP A 486 -19.77 -5.94 19.03
C TRP A 486 -20.53 -6.77 18.00
N SER A 487 -20.81 -6.17 16.85
CA SER A 487 -21.36 -6.90 15.71
C SER A 487 -20.29 -7.80 15.08
N GLU A 488 -20.68 -8.77 14.26
CA GLU A 488 -19.73 -9.59 13.51
C GLU A 488 -18.84 -8.75 12.58
N GLY A 489 -19.41 -7.71 11.94
CA GLY A 489 -18.65 -6.78 11.10
C GLY A 489 -17.62 -5.94 11.88
N ASP A 490 -17.94 -5.50 13.10
CA ASP A 490 -16.97 -4.80 13.96
C ASP A 490 -15.79 -5.71 14.32
N VAL A 491 -16.07 -6.99 14.59
CA VAL A 491 -15.05 -8.00 14.88
C VAL A 491 -14.20 -8.26 13.63
N GLU A 492 -14.80 -8.45 12.46
CA GLU A 492 -14.08 -8.66 11.21
C GLU A 492 -13.10 -7.53 10.92
N ILE A 493 -13.54 -6.26 11.02
CA ILE A 493 -12.68 -5.09 10.83
C ILE A 493 -11.54 -5.08 11.86
N TYR A 494 -11.84 -5.34 13.13
CA TYR A 494 -10.83 -5.35 14.19
C TYR A 494 -9.76 -6.42 13.98
N LEU A 495 -10.15 -7.61 13.49
CA LEU A 495 -9.23 -8.69 13.16
C LEU A 495 -8.43 -8.40 11.90
N GLU A 496 -9.04 -7.82 10.86
CA GLU A 496 -8.32 -7.39 9.64
C GLU A 496 -7.25 -6.33 9.99
N GLU A 497 -7.57 -5.36 10.83
CA GLU A 497 -6.59 -4.37 11.33
C GLU A 497 -5.46 -5.03 12.13
N LEU A 498 -5.75 -6.03 12.98
CA LEU A 498 -4.73 -6.80 13.69
C LEU A 498 -3.78 -7.51 12.72
N TYR A 499 -4.29 -8.14 11.67
CA TYR A 499 -3.47 -8.79 10.66
C TYR A 499 -2.63 -7.79 9.88
N LEU A 500 -3.21 -6.66 9.44
CA LEU A 500 -2.46 -5.63 8.73
C LEU A 500 -1.38 -5.02 9.61
N GLN A 501 -1.67 -4.76 10.88
CA GLN A 501 -0.69 -4.26 11.84
C GLN A 501 0.46 -5.26 12.03
N ALA A 502 0.17 -6.56 12.12
CA ALA A 502 1.18 -7.62 12.17
C ALA A 502 2.06 -7.64 10.92
N LYS A 503 1.46 -7.56 9.73
CA LYS A 503 2.20 -7.54 8.47
C LYS A 503 3.03 -6.27 8.31
N LEU A 504 2.52 -5.13 8.75
CA LEU A 504 3.28 -3.88 8.78
C LEU A 504 4.48 -3.96 9.72
N ALA A 505 4.31 -4.49 10.93
CA ALA A 505 5.42 -4.74 11.85
C ALA A 505 6.46 -5.68 11.24
N ALA A 506 6.03 -6.75 10.55
CA ALA A 506 6.92 -7.71 9.93
C ALA A 506 7.63 -7.19 8.67
N LEU A 507 6.96 -6.36 7.86
CA LEU A 507 7.42 -5.95 6.53
C LEU A 507 8.00 -4.53 6.48
N THR A 508 7.87 -3.74 7.54
CA THR A 508 8.55 -2.44 7.65
C THR A 508 10.07 -2.67 7.69
N PRO A 509 10.85 -2.05 6.78
CA PRO A 509 12.30 -2.19 6.78
C PRO A 509 12.95 -1.62 8.05
N PRO A 510 13.97 -2.28 8.64
CA PRO A 510 14.72 -1.73 9.77
C PRO A 510 15.28 -0.33 9.48
N GLN A 511 15.80 -0.12 8.27
CA GLN A 511 16.40 1.13 7.81
C GLN A 511 15.37 2.19 7.36
N GLY A 512 14.06 1.92 7.53
CA GLY A 512 12.98 2.77 7.06
C GLY A 512 12.94 2.95 5.54
N TYR A 513 12.16 3.93 5.09
CA TYR A 513 11.95 4.20 3.68
C TYR A 513 12.98 5.21 3.11
N PRO A 514 13.51 5.01 1.89
CA PRO A 514 14.56 5.85 1.30
C PRO A 514 14.26 7.35 1.22
N ASN A 515 13.03 7.71 0.88
CA ASN A 515 12.61 9.10 0.72
C ASN A 515 11.76 9.61 1.88
N ALA A 516 11.58 8.82 2.94
CA ALA A 516 10.89 9.23 4.15
C ALA A 516 11.72 8.82 5.38
N PRO A 517 12.93 9.38 5.55
CA PRO A 517 13.81 9.04 6.65
C PRO A 517 13.22 9.50 7.99
N TYR A 518 13.36 8.67 9.03
CA TYR A 518 12.95 9.05 10.37
C TYR A 518 13.76 10.24 10.89
N TYR A 519 13.09 11.15 11.59
CA TYR A 519 13.75 12.17 12.40
C TYR A 519 14.19 11.57 13.73
N PHE A 520 15.45 11.79 14.10
CA PHE A 520 15.93 11.55 15.46
C PHE A 520 16.40 12.88 16.03
N THR A 521 16.02 13.16 17.29
CA THR A 521 16.67 14.26 18.01
C THR A 521 18.16 13.94 18.14
N PRO A 522 19.05 14.94 17.98
CA PRO A 522 20.49 14.75 18.18
C PRO A 522 20.82 14.11 19.54
N GLU A 523 20.07 14.47 20.58
CA GLU A 523 20.28 14.00 21.95
C GLU A 523 19.85 12.54 22.14
N ARG A 524 18.71 12.13 21.56
CA ARG A 524 18.30 10.71 21.55
C ARG A 524 19.30 9.86 20.79
N LEU A 525 19.80 10.33 19.65
CA LEU A 525 20.81 9.61 18.87
C LEU A 525 22.11 9.43 19.67
N GLU A 526 22.53 10.46 20.42
CA GLU A 526 23.68 10.38 21.31
C GLU A 526 23.49 9.39 22.46
N TRP A 527 22.30 9.37 23.05
CA TRP A 527 21.97 8.41 24.09
C TRP A 527 22.03 6.96 23.59
N ILE A 528 21.55 6.69 22.36
CA ILE A 528 21.63 5.37 21.72
C ILE A 528 23.10 5.00 21.45
N TYR A 529 23.90 5.94 20.93
CA TYR A 529 25.33 5.74 20.68
C TYR A 529 26.09 5.41 21.96
N GLN A 530 25.88 6.17 23.04
CA GLN A 530 26.56 5.97 24.32
C GLN A 530 26.21 4.62 24.97
N LYS A 531 25.05 4.05 24.66
CA LYS A 531 24.67 2.70 25.08
C LYS A 531 25.34 1.57 24.29
N GLY A 532 25.96 1.87 23.16
CA GLY A 532 26.46 0.87 22.22
C GLY A 532 25.38 0.25 21.33
N ASP A 533 24.19 0.87 21.25
CA ASP A 533 23.04 0.34 20.51
C ASP A 533 22.82 1.03 19.15
N LEU A 534 23.70 1.98 18.76
CA LEU A 534 23.52 2.74 17.52
C LEU A 534 23.99 1.92 16.31
N ASP A 535 23.04 1.31 15.61
CA ASP A 535 23.30 0.55 14.39
C ASP A 535 23.66 1.46 13.20
N ALA A 536 24.91 1.37 12.75
CA ALA A 536 25.45 2.12 11.61
C ALA A 536 24.67 1.88 10.31
N LYS A 537 23.98 0.75 10.17
CA LYS A 537 23.14 0.48 9.00
C LYS A 537 21.89 1.37 8.96
N LEU A 538 21.49 2.00 10.06
CA LEU A 538 20.34 2.92 10.08
C LEU A 538 20.70 4.32 9.57
N ASP A 539 21.95 4.58 9.17
CA ASP A 539 22.35 5.88 8.60
C ASP A 539 21.56 6.15 7.30
N PRO A 540 20.74 7.22 7.26
CA PRO A 540 19.86 7.48 6.12
C PRO A 540 20.64 7.84 4.84
N ARG A 541 21.94 8.15 4.95
CA ARG A 541 22.84 8.48 3.82
C ARG A 541 23.31 7.24 3.05
N ILE A 542 23.04 6.03 3.56
CA ILE A 542 23.34 4.80 2.84
C ILE A 542 22.52 4.73 1.55
N PRO A 543 23.15 4.58 0.36
CA PRO A 543 22.46 4.44 -0.93
C PRO A 543 21.35 3.39 -0.87
N ALA A 544 20.20 3.67 -1.51
CA ALA A 544 19.04 2.78 -1.47
C ALA A 544 19.40 1.34 -1.86
N ILE A 545 20.26 1.17 -2.88
CA ILE A 545 20.67 -0.14 -3.38
C ILE A 545 21.47 -0.97 -2.37
N TYR A 546 22.05 -0.36 -1.33
CA TYR A 546 22.83 -1.04 -0.29
C TYR A 546 22.05 -1.27 0.99
N ARG A 547 20.78 -0.86 1.05
CA ARG A 547 19.90 -1.16 2.17
C ARG A 547 19.46 -2.63 2.15
N ALA A 548 19.20 -3.19 3.32
CA ALA A 548 18.88 -4.59 3.54
C ALA A 548 17.58 -5.02 2.84
N ASN A 549 16.60 -4.13 2.75
CA ASN A 549 15.33 -4.37 2.09
C ASN A 549 15.38 -4.19 0.56
N PHE A 550 16.50 -3.76 -0.01
CA PHE A 550 16.62 -3.65 -1.46
C PHE A 550 16.75 -5.05 -2.09
N PRO A 551 15.96 -5.41 -3.12
CA PRO A 551 15.95 -6.77 -3.66
C PRO A 551 17.32 -7.21 -4.20
N GLU A 552 17.86 -8.33 -3.71
CA GLU A 552 19.19 -8.82 -4.11
C GLU A 552 19.26 -9.13 -5.61
N GLU A 553 18.19 -9.68 -6.19
CA GLU A 553 18.14 -9.93 -7.65
C GLU A 553 18.26 -8.64 -8.46
N LEU A 554 17.67 -7.55 -7.98
CA LEU A 554 17.75 -6.26 -8.65
C LEU A 554 19.15 -5.66 -8.49
N ARG A 555 19.75 -5.80 -7.31
CA ARG A 555 21.14 -5.42 -7.05
C ARG A 555 22.10 -6.17 -7.97
N ALA A 556 21.89 -7.47 -8.17
CA ALA A 556 22.67 -8.29 -9.09
C ALA A 556 22.52 -7.81 -10.55
N LYS A 557 21.30 -7.49 -11.00
CA LYS A 557 21.05 -6.92 -12.34
C LYS A 557 21.78 -5.59 -12.55
N ILE A 558 21.74 -4.67 -11.58
CA ILE A 558 22.45 -3.39 -11.64
C ILE A 558 23.97 -3.61 -11.75
N ARG A 559 24.54 -4.50 -10.92
CA ARG A 559 25.98 -4.83 -10.94
C ARG A 559 26.40 -5.46 -12.26
N ALA A 560 25.59 -6.38 -12.81
CA ALA A 560 25.86 -7.01 -14.10
C ALA A 560 25.86 -5.97 -15.22
N TYR A 561 24.86 -5.08 -15.25
CA TYR A 561 24.77 -4.00 -16.22
C TYR A 561 25.97 -3.04 -16.14
N ALA A 562 26.36 -2.64 -14.92
CA ALA A 562 27.53 -1.78 -14.73
C ALA A 562 28.83 -2.44 -15.21
N LYS A 563 29.00 -3.74 -14.98
CA LYS A 563 30.15 -4.50 -15.48
C LYS A 563 30.17 -4.59 -17.01
N GLU A 564 29.04 -4.90 -17.62
CA GLU A 564 28.90 -4.98 -19.09
C GLU A 564 29.22 -3.65 -19.77
N HIS A 565 28.81 -2.54 -19.16
CA HIS A 565 28.97 -1.20 -19.71
C HIS A 565 30.16 -0.41 -19.14
N ASN A 566 31.08 -1.04 -18.40
CA ASN A 566 32.27 -0.43 -17.80
C ASN A 566 31.98 0.82 -16.93
N ILE A 567 30.88 0.79 -16.19
CA ILE A 567 30.44 1.89 -15.33
C ILE A 567 31.18 1.78 -13.99
N LYS A 568 31.90 2.85 -13.60
CA LYS A 568 32.62 2.96 -12.33
C LYS A 568 31.86 3.88 -11.38
N GLU A 569 31.84 3.53 -10.09
CA GLU A 569 31.22 4.33 -9.01
C GLU A 569 31.90 5.69 -8.76
#